data_AF-A0A4R6GA91-F1
#
_entry.id   AF-A0A4R6GA91-F1
#
_cell.length_a   1.000
_cell.length_b   1.000
_cell.length_c   1.000
_cell.angle_alpha   90.00
_cell.angle_beta   90.00
_cell.angle_gamma   90.00
#
_symmetry.space_group_name_H-M   'P 1'
#
loop_
_entity.id
_entity.type
_entity.pdbx_description
1 polymer ?
#
loop_
_entity_poly.entity_id
_entity_poly.type
_entity_poly.pdbx_seq_one_letter_code
_entity_poly.pdbx_strand_id
1 'polypeptide(L)'
;MHPTGVDRGLAVLADPTRARILRMIRDAETGRVLVGNLAETLGLAQPTVSHHMRALLDEGVVERERDGRRVWYSLSPNSSDRVLALLGDPAQPVEPDIARISDDLSARFRGILSRETVAHYVADSHRLLAEGSRSPHLASRTAAFSATRLEDLARSNERDGAERPEVLFVCVQNAGRSQLAAAILRQLAGDRVVVRTAGSAPAGEVRAAIVNALDEIGVPIGGEFPKPLTDEAVKAADVVVTMGCGDACPIYPGRRYLDWELDDPVGRTPDQVRAIRDDIDRRVRALLGELISTASFVRLP
;
A
#
# COMPACT_ATOMS: atom_id res chain seq x y z
N MET A 1 -19.94 -32.06 11.71
CA MET A 1 -19.66 -31.45 10.40
C MET A 1 -18.15 -31.53 10.19
N HIS A 2 -17.67 -32.41 9.31
CA HIS A 2 -16.23 -32.45 8.97
C HIS A 2 -15.93 -31.27 8.04
N PRO A 3 -14.91 -30.44 8.33
CA PRO A 3 -14.49 -29.42 7.40
C PRO A 3 -14.04 -30.11 6.10
N THR A 4 -14.53 -29.62 4.96
CA THR A 4 -14.13 -30.13 3.65
C THR A 4 -12.61 -29.90 3.45
N GLY A 5 -11.97 -30.67 2.57
CA GLY A 5 -10.51 -30.60 2.34
C GLY A 5 -9.99 -29.22 1.86
N VAL A 6 -10.88 -28.27 1.57
CA VAL A 6 -10.52 -26.88 1.28
C VAL A 6 -10.27 -26.07 2.56
N ASP A 7 -11.08 -26.28 3.61
CA ASP A 7 -10.97 -25.58 4.90
C ASP A 7 -9.75 -26.02 5.73
N ARG A 8 -9.36 -27.30 5.66
CA ARG A 8 -8.17 -27.79 6.39
C ARG A 8 -6.85 -27.28 5.80
N GLY A 9 -6.76 -27.21 4.48
CA GLY A 9 -5.59 -26.68 3.78
C GLY A 9 -5.31 -25.20 4.09
N LEU A 10 -6.37 -24.37 4.22
CA LEU A 10 -6.23 -22.97 4.63
C LEU A 10 -5.79 -22.83 6.10
N ALA A 11 -6.28 -23.67 7.00
CA ALA A 11 -5.92 -23.62 8.42
C ALA A 11 -4.43 -23.91 8.67
N VAL A 12 -3.82 -24.79 7.86
CA VAL A 12 -2.38 -25.05 7.93
C VAL A 12 -1.56 -23.88 7.35
N LEU A 13 -2.08 -23.12 6.40
CA LEU A 13 -1.36 -21.99 5.80
C LEU A 13 -1.49 -20.68 6.59
N ALA A 14 -2.46 -20.57 7.51
CA ALA A 14 -2.70 -19.38 8.34
C ALA A 14 -1.63 -19.13 9.43
N ASP A 15 -0.73 -20.10 9.66
CA ASP A 15 0.37 -19.94 10.62
C ASP A 15 1.58 -19.26 9.97
N PRO A 16 2.12 -18.19 10.57
CA PRO A 16 3.20 -17.40 9.98
C PRO A 16 4.50 -18.18 9.84
N THR A 17 4.78 -19.13 10.73
CA THR A 17 5.97 -19.99 10.67
C THR A 17 5.84 -21.00 9.56
N ARG A 18 4.68 -21.64 9.41
CA ARG A 18 4.41 -22.58 8.30
C ARG A 18 4.46 -21.88 6.94
N ALA A 19 3.91 -20.67 6.83
CA ALA A 19 4.05 -19.85 5.62
C ALA A 19 5.52 -19.50 5.31
N ARG A 20 6.35 -19.20 6.32
CA ARG A 20 7.80 -18.96 6.12
C ARG A 20 8.52 -20.24 5.67
N ILE A 21 8.23 -21.38 6.27
CA ILE A 21 8.78 -22.68 5.86
C ILE A 21 8.48 -22.95 4.39
N LEU A 22 7.22 -22.79 3.96
CA LEU A 22 6.82 -23.08 2.60
C LEU A 22 7.45 -22.13 1.58
N ARG A 23 7.61 -20.84 1.92
CA ARG A 23 8.40 -19.89 1.11
C ARG A 23 9.85 -20.34 0.97
N MET A 24 10.49 -20.78 2.05
CA MET A 24 11.87 -21.28 2.00
C MET A 24 12.00 -22.53 1.12
N ILE A 25 11.02 -23.44 1.14
CA ILE A 25 11.00 -24.61 0.26
C ILE A 25 10.88 -24.19 -1.21
N ARG A 26 9.94 -23.27 -1.50
CA ARG A 26 9.70 -22.72 -2.84
C ARG A 26 10.95 -22.01 -3.39
N ASP A 27 11.62 -21.21 -2.56
CA ASP A 27 12.74 -20.35 -2.98
C ASP A 27 14.09 -21.10 -2.97
N ALA A 28 14.13 -22.36 -2.53
CA ALA A 28 15.33 -23.18 -2.58
C ALA A 28 15.68 -23.56 -4.03
N GLU A 29 16.94 -23.41 -4.44
CA GLU A 29 17.41 -23.71 -5.81
C GLU A 29 17.06 -25.14 -6.29
N THR A 30 16.94 -26.08 -5.37
CA THR A 30 16.62 -27.49 -5.66
C THR A 30 15.15 -27.84 -5.47
N GLY A 31 14.30 -26.89 -5.05
CA GLY A 31 12.90 -27.13 -4.69
C GLY A 31 12.70 -27.95 -3.40
N ARG A 32 13.78 -28.19 -2.64
CA ARG A 32 13.76 -28.95 -1.39
C ARG A 32 14.74 -28.40 -0.34
N VAL A 33 14.43 -28.61 0.93
CA VAL A 33 15.24 -28.12 2.07
C VAL A 33 15.50 -29.21 3.10
N LEU A 34 16.62 -29.08 3.82
CA LEU A 34 16.93 -29.92 4.98
C LEU A 34 16.27 -29.36 6.25
N VAL A 35 15.73 -30.26 7.08
CA VAL A 35 15.11 -29.88 8.36
C VAL A 35 16.07 -29.14 9.30
N GLY A 36 17.36 -29.49 9.28
CA GLY A 36 18.39 -28.82 10.08
C GLY A 36 18.56 -27.35 9.69
N ASN A 37 18.59 -27.08 8.37
CA ASN A 37 18.73 -25.72 7.84
C ASN A 37 17.50 -24.87 8.16
N LEU A 38 16.29 -25.47 8.18
CA LEU A 38 15.07 -24.76 8.56
C LEU A 38 15.11 -24.22 9.99
N ALA A 39 15.60 -25.01 10.96
CA ALA A 39 15.69 -24.59 12.36
C ALA A 39 16.68 -23.43 12.54
N GLU A 40 17.84 -23.53 11.91
CA GLU A 40 18.88 -22.49 11.93
C GLU A 40 18.38 -21.19 11.29
N THR A 41 17.84 -21.26 10.06
CA THR A 41 17.42 -20.06 9.32
C THR A 41 16.19 -19.38 9.93
N LEU A 42 15.27 -20.14 10.55
CA LEU A 42 14.11 -19.58 11.21
C LEU A 42 14.42 -19.06 12.63
N GLY A 43 15.60 -19.37 13.18
CA GLY A 43 15.95 -19.05 14.57
C GLY A 43 15.04 -19.77 15.58
N LEU A 44 14.57 -20.97 15.25
CA LEU A 44 13.61 -21.73 16.06
C LEU A 44 14.23 -23.03 16.56
N ALA A 45 13.78 -23.48 17.73
CA ALA A 45 14.17 -24.78 18.25
C ALA A 45 13.70 -25.91 17.32
N GLN A 46 14.53 -26.94 17.16
CA GLN A 46 14.24 -28.10 16.31
C GLN A 46 12.89 -28.80 16.61
N PRO A 47 12.45 -28.94 17.88
CA PRO A 47 11.12 -29.50 18.18
C PRO A 47 9.97 -28.66 17.58
N THR A 48 10.08 -27.34 17.59
CA THR A 48 9.09 -26.41 17.03
C THR A 48 8.99 -26.57 15.51
N VAL A 49 10.13 -26.60 14.82
CA VAL A 49 10.16 -26.85 13.37
C VAL A 49 9.58 -28.22 13.04
N SER A 50 9.93 -29.25 13.81
CA SER A 50 9.40 -30.61 13.61
C SER A 50 7.88 -30.68 13.77
N HIS A 51 7.31 -29.91 14.72
CA HIS A 51 5.87 -29.79 14.90
C HIS A 51 5.20 -29.17 13.66
N HIS A 52 5.74 -28.06 13.14
CA HIS A 52 5.22 -27.42 11.93
C HIS A 52 5.34 -28.30 10.68
N MET A 53 6.46 -29.01 10.51
CA MET A 53 6.66 -29.95 9.40
C MET A 53 5.69 -31.12 9.47
N ARG A 54 5.38 -31.63 10.68
CA ARG A 54 4.36 -32.68 10.85
C ARG A 54 2.99 -32.18 10.44
N ALA A 55 2.57 -30.99 10.88
CA ALA A 55 1.29 -30.41 10.46
C ALA A 55 1.19 -30.22 8.94
N LEU A 56 2.29 -29.83 8.28
CA LEU A 56 2.35 -29.69 6.82
C LEU A 56 2.30 -31.05 6.09
N LEU A 57 2.93 -32.10 6.64
CA LEU A 57 2.88 -33.47 6.12
C LEU A 57 1.49 -34.08 6.26
N ASP A 58 0.85 -33.91 7.42
CA ASP A 58 -0.43 -34.54 7.73
C ASP A 58 -1.55 -34.02 6.81
N GLU A 59 -1.44 -32.78 6.33
CA GLU A 59 -2.34 -32.18 5.32
C GLU A 59 -1.86 -32.37 3.87
N GLY A 60 -0.75 -33.09 3.65
CA GLY A 60 -0.22 -33.35 2.30
C GLY A 60 0.30 -32.12 1.56
N VAL A 61 0.69 -31.07 2.29
CA VAL A 61 1.24 -29.82 1.72
C VAL A 61 2.70 -29.99 1.32
N VAL A 62 3.44 -30.80 2.08
CA VAL A 62 4.84 -31.13 1.82
C VAL A 62 5.02 -32.64 1.73
N GLU A 63 6.04 -33.07 1.01
CA GLU A 63 6.51 -34.45 0.99
C GLU A 63 7.89 -34.54 1.60
N ARG A 64 8.24 -35.73 2.12
CA ARG A 64 9.56 -35.99 2.69
C ARG A 64 10.29 -37.06 1.89
N GLU A 65 11.56 -36.79 1.61
CA GLU A 65 12.47 -37.74 0.97
C GLU A 65 13.65 -38.00 1.92
N ARG A 66 14.04 -39.27 2.05
CA ARG A 66 15.20 -39.67 2.86
C ARG A 66 16.35 -40.05 1.96
N ASP A 67 17.47 -39.34 2.14
CA ASP A 67 18.73 -39.64 1.48
C ASP A 67 19.80 -39.88 2.55
N GLY A 68 20.07 -41.16 2.82
CA GLY A 68 20.95 -41.61 3.90
C GLY A 68 20.47 -41.12 5.28
N ARG A 69 21.29 -40.30 5.95
CA ARG A 69 20.98 -39.69 7.27
C ARG A 69 20.22 -38.36 7.17
N ARG A 70 19.98 -37.86 5.96
CA ARG A 70 19.38 -36.55 5.71
C ARG A 70 17.90 -36.70 5.36
N VAL A 71 17.08 -35.78 5.85
CA VAL A 71 15.65 -35.71 5.56
C VAL A 71 15.38 -34.40 4.83
N TRP A 72 14.95 -34.53 3.59
CA TRP A 72 14.58 -33.43 2.71
C TRP A 72 13.08 -33.27 2.68
N TYR A 73 12.64 -32.02 2.53
CA TYR A 73 11.25 -31.66 2.35
C TYR A 73 11.05 -30.83 1.10
N SER A 74 10.05 -31.17 0.30
CA SER A 74 9.61 -30.46 -0.90
C SER A 74 8.10 -30.18 -0.83
N LEU A 75 7.59 -29.29 -1.67
CA LEU A 75 6.14 -29.14 -1.84
C LEU A 75 5.57 -30.41 -2.47
N SER A 76 4.40 -30.87 -2.00
CA SER A 76 3.71 -31.98 -2.67
C SER A 76 3.19 -31.51 -4.03
N PRO A 77 3.39 -32.26 -5.13
CA PRO A 77 2.85 -31.91 -6.45
C PRO A 77 1.33 -31.74 -6.47
N ASN A 78 0.61 -32.44 -5.59
CA ASN A 78 -0.85 -32.35 -5.49
C ASN A 78 -1.34 -31.05 -4.83
N SER A 79 -0.44 -30.33 -4.16
CA SER A 79 -0.75 -29.11 -3.42
C SER A 79 0.04 -27.90 -3.92
N SER A 80 1.04 -28.10 -4.78
CA SER A 80 1.97 -27.06 -5.24
C SER A 80 1.25 -25.85 -5.80
N ASP A 81 0.29 -26.06 -6.71
CA ASP A 81 -0.41 -24.96 -7.37
C ASP A 81 -1.25 -24.15 -6.37
N ARG A 82 -1.86 -24.83 -5.38
CA ARG A 82 -2.63 -24.18 -4.32
C ARG A 82 -1.74 -23.41 -3.36
N VAL A 83 -0.58 -23.98 -3.01
CA VAL A 83 0.42 -23.33 -2.15
C VAL A 83 1.02 -22.13 -2.86
N LEU A 84 1.37 -22.23 -4.14
CA LEU A 84 1.91 -21.14 -4.94
C LEU A 84 0.88 -20.02 -5.10
N ALA A 85 -0.38 -20.36 -5.40
CA ALA A 85 -1.46 -19.37 -5.45
C ALA A 85 -1.65 -18.64 -4.11
N LEU A 86 -1.48 -19.32 -2.97
CA LEU A 86 -1.65 -18.72 -1.65
C LEU A 86 -0.42 -17.95 -1.16
N LEU A 87 0.79 -18.41 -1.48
CA LEU A 87 2.04 -17.73 -1.16
C LEU A 87 2.31 -16.53 -2.08
N GLY A 88 1.59 -16.46 -3.21
CA GLY A 88 1.86 -15.56 -4.31
C GLY A 88 3.13 -15.94 -5.06
N ASP A 89 3.28 -15.42 -6.28
CA ASP A 89 4.59 -15.39 -6.91
C ASP A 89 5.51 -14.48 -6.09
N PRO A 90 6.77 -14.88 -5.84
CA PRO A 90 7.77 -13.90 -5.51
C PRO A 90 7.86 -13.01 -6.74
N ALA A 91 7.22 -11.84 -6.69
CA ALA A 91 7.40 -10.87 -7.74
C ALA A 91 8.91 -10.65 -7.88
N GLN A 92 9.43 -10.99 -9.05
CA GLN A 92 10.82 -10.71 -9.31
C GLN A 92 11.00 -9.20 -9.18
N PRO A 93 11.98 -8.72 -8.40
CA PRO A 93 12.29 -7.31 -8.36
C PRO A 93 12.66 -6.88 -9.78
N VAL A 94 11.73 -6.22 -10.46
CA VAL A 94 12.01 -5.61 -11.76
C VAL A 94 12.72 -4.30 -11.45
N GLU A 95 14.02 -4.25 -11.77
CA GLU A 95 14.80 -3.01 -11.76
C GLU A 95 14.07 -1.95 -12.61
N PRO A 96 13.66 -0.81 -12.02
CA PRO A 96 12.97 0.22 -12.76
C PRO A 96 13.87 0.86 -13.81
N ASP A 97 13.38 1.00 -15.04
CA ASP A 97 14.02 1.83 -16.06
C ASP A 97 13.78 3.32 -15.76
N ILE A 98 14.56 3.85 -14.81
CA ILE A 98 14.47 5.23 -14.33
C ILE A 98 14.71 6.24 -15.47
N ALA A 99 15.58 5.90 -16.42
CA ALA A 99 15.86 6.76 -17.57
C ALA A 99 14.63 6.93 -18.44
N ARG A 100 13.97 5.81 -18.79
CA ARG A 100 12.72 5.84 -19.56
C ARG A 100 11.61 6.58 -18.82
N ILE A 101 11.41 6.33 -17.52
CA ILE A 101 10.41 7.05 -16.72
C ILE A 101 10.67 8.56 -16.75
N SER A 102 11.95 8.96 -16.64
CA SER A 102 12.36 10.36 -16.69
C SER A 102 12.10 10.99 -18.06
N ASP A 103 12.36 10.27 -19.15
CA ASP A 103 12.12 10.75 -20.51
C ASP A 103 10.62 10.89 -20.81
N ASP A 104 9.81 9.90 -20.43
CA ASP A 104 8.35 9.93 -20.60
C ASP A 104 7.72 11.10 -19.83
N LEU A 105 8.12 11.31 -18.57
CA LEU A 105 7.66 12.45 -17.77
C LEU A 105 8.21 13.78 -18.28
N SER A 106 9.45 13.82 -18.79
CA SER A 106 10.01 15.05 -19.38
C SER A 106 9.25 15.46 -20.64
N ALA A 107 8.75 14.49 -21.41
CA ALA A 107 7.86 14.77 -22.52
C ALA A 107 6.50 15.32 -22.03
N ARG A 108 5.93 14.75 -20.97
CA ARG A 108 4.65 15.19 -20.38
C ARG A 108 4.70 16.62 -19.82
N PHE A 109 5.78 17.00 -19.14
CA PHE A 109 5.96 18.31 -18.51
C PHE A 109 6.77 19.30 -19.35
N ARG A 110 6.91 19.04 -20.66
CA ARG A 110 7.66 19.90 -21.58
C ARG A 110 7.10 21.32 -21.57
N GLY A 111 7.97 22.31 -21.34
CA GLY A 111 7.61 23.72 -21.28
C GLY A 111 7.10 24.18 -19.91
N ILE A 112 6.89 23.25 -18.97
CA ILE A 112 6.51 23.54 -17.58
C ILE A 112 7.69 23.34 -16.64
N LEU A 113 8.37 22.19 -16.77
CA LEU A 113 9.53 21.83 -15.93
C LEU A 113 10.73 21.44 -16.81
N SER A 114 11.93 21.67 -16.29
CA SER A 114 13.16 21.24 -16.97
C SER A 114 13.34 19.73 -16.90
N ARG A 115 14.01 19.13 -17.90
CA ARG A 115 14.36 17.69 -17.87
C ARG A 115 15.19 17.32 -16.64
N GLU A 116 16.06 18.23 -16.18
CA GLU A 116 16.86 18.03 -14.98
C GLU A 116 15.98 17.94 -13.72
N THR A 117 15.02 18.85 -13.57
CA THR A 117 14.04 18.83 -12.47
C THR A 117 13.22 17.55 -12.50
N VAL A 118 12.73 17.13 -13.68
CA VAL A 118 11.98 15.88 -13.82
C VAL A 118 12.82 14.67 -13.40
N ALA A 119 14.04 14.55 -13.92
CA ALA A 119 14.94 13.44 -13.59
C ALA A 119 15.27 13.39 -12.09
N HIS A 120 15.47 14.56 -11.45
CA HIS A 120 15.69 14.65 -10.01
C HIS A 120 14.50 14.10 -9.22
N TYR A 121 13.27 14.53 -9.54
CA TYR A 121 12.07 14.06 -8.86
C TYR A 121 11.79 12.58 -9.10
N VAL A 122 12.12 12.04 -10.28
CA VAL A 122 11.99 10.59 -10.54
C VAL A 122 12.94 9.79 -9.66
N ALA A 123 14.22 10.17 -9.64
CA ALA A 123 15.23 9.50 -8.81
C ALA A 123 14.88 9.58 -7.31
N ASP A 124 14.46 10.74 -6.83
CA ASP A 124 14.08 10.95 -5.44
C ASP A 124 12.81 10.16 -5.06
N SER A 125 11.80 10.14 -5.94
CA SER A 125 10.57 9.36 -5.72
C SER A 125 10.86 7.86 -5.65
N HIS A 126 11.74 7.36 -6.50
CA HIS A 126 12.17 5.97 -6.46
C HIS A 126 12.81 5.65 -5.11
N ARG A 127 13.78 6.47 -4.69
CA ARG A 127 14.49 6.30 -3.42
C ARG A 127 13.52 6.28 -2.23
N LEU A 128 12.63 7.27 -2.15
CA LEU A 128 11.63 7.38 -1.08
C LEU A 128 10.71 6.16 -1.00
N LEU A 129 10.29 5.58 -2.12
CA LEU A 129 9.44 4.39 -2.14
C LEU A 129 10.23 3.11 -1.82
N ALA A 130 11.47 3.02 -2.28
CA ALA A 130 12.35 1.87 -2.03
C ALA A 130 12.76 1.75 -0.55
N GLU A 131 12.90 2.88 0.16
CA GLU A 131 13.19 2.92 1.60
C GLU A 131 12.01 2.41 2.46
N GLY A 132 10.76 2.62 2.02
CA GLY A 132 9.55 2.31 2.79
C GLY A 132 8.86 0.98 2.47
N SER A 133 9.13 0.36 1.32
CA SER A 133 8.43 -0.87 0.89
C SER A 133 9.21 -1.69 -0.15
N ARG A 134 9.19 -3.01 -0.02
CA ARG A 134 9.61 -3.95 -1.08
C ARG A 134 8.41 -4.35 -1.94
N SER A 135 7.77 -3.35 -2.55
CA SER A 135 6.60 -3.60 -3.40
C SER A 135 7.02 -4.22 -4.73
N PRO A 136 6.29 -5.23 -5.23
CA PRO A 136 6.50 -5.79 -6.56
C PRO A 136 6.26 -4.79 -7.70
N HIS A 137 5.60 -3.67 -7.40
CA HIS A 137 5.18 -2.67 -8.37
C HIS A 137 6.01 -1.38 -8.30
N LEU A 138 7.23 -1.45 -7.75
CA LEU A 138 8.07 -0.28 -7.47
C LEU A 138 8.22 0.65 -8.68
N ALA A 139 8.56 0.13 -9.87
CA ALA A 139 8.72 0.94 -11.08
C ALA A 139 7.45 1.74 -11.44
N SER A 140 6.30 1.08 -11.47
CA SER A 140 5.01 1.72 -11.78
C SER A 140 4.61 2.75 -10.73
N ARG A 141 4.88 2.47 -9.45
CA ARG A 141 4.61 3.39 -8.34
C ARG A 141 5.56 4.58 -8.36
N THR A 142 6.82 4.38 -8.73
CA THR A 142 7.77 5.48 -8.98
C THR A 142 7.21 6.41 -10.04
N ALA A 143 6.84 5.90 -11.22
CA ALA A 143 6.30 6.74 -12.28
C ALA A 143 5.04 7.51 -11.83
N ALA A 144 4.10 6.84 -11.15
CA ALA A 144 2.87 7.46 -10.66
C ALA A 144 3.12 8.52 -9.57
N PHE A 145 4.02 8.21 -8.62
CA PHE A 145 4.38 9.13 -7.54
C PHE A 145 5.11 10.35 -8.08
N SER A 146 6.10 10.15 -8.96
CA SER A 146 6.82 11.24 -9.61
C SER A 146 5.90 12.15 -10.41
N ALA A 147 4.96 11.58 -11.18
CA ALA A 147 3.96 12.37 -11.89
C ALA A 147 3.13 13.25 -10.94
N THR A 148 2.67 12.68 -9.82
CA THR A 148 1.93 13.43 -8.79
C THR A 148 2.78 14.56 -8.20
N ARG A 149 4.02 14.28 -7.77
CA ARG A 149 4.90 15.29 -7.18
C ARG A 149 5.24 16.42 -8.17
N LEU A 150 5.39 16.10 -9.45
CA LEU A 150 5.65 17.08 -10.51
C LEU A 150 4.40 17.94 -10.80
N GLU A 151 3.19 17.36 -10.76
CA GLU A 151 1.93 18.12 -10.81
C GLU A 151 1.81 19.08 -9.62
N ASP A 152 2.13 18.59 -8.41
CA ASP A 152 2.07 19.37 -7.18
C ASP A 152 3.10 20.52 -7.21
N LEU A 153 4.32 20.24 -7.69
CA LEU A 153 5.36 21.25 -7.91
C LEU A 153 4.90 22.33 -8.91
N ALA A 154 4.40 21.92 -10.08
CA ALA A 154 3.93 22.84 -11.11
C ALA A 154 2.81 23.74 -10.57
N ARG A 155 1.82 23.16 -9.86
CA ARG A 155 0.73 23.91 -9.24
C ARG A 155 1.22 24.87 -8.16
N SER A 156 2.18 24.46 -7.34
CA SER A 156 2.70 25.31 -6.27
C SER A 156 3.37 26.59 -6.78
N ASN A 157 3.83 26.59 -8.03
CA ASN A 157 4.42 27.75 -8.71
C ASN A 157 3.37 28.68 -9.33
N GLU A 158 2.16 28.20 -9.61
CA GLU A 158 1.10 28.91 -10.36
C GLU A 158 -0.10 29.30 -9.46
N ARG A 159 0.14 29.64 -8.18
CA ARG A 159 -0.93 29.80 -7.16
C ARG A 159 -2.07 30.77 -7.48
N ASP A 160 -1.96 31.60 -8.51
CA ASP A 160 -3.04 32.47 -8.97
C ASP A 160 -3.90 31.75 -10.01
N GLY A 161 -5.08 31.27 -9.59
CA GLY A 161 -6.13 30.78 -10.50
C GLY A 161 -6.37 29.27 -10.55
N ALA A 162 -5.99 28.52 -9.50
CA ALA A 162 -6.27 27.08 -9.45
C ALA A 162 -7.77 26.78 -9.66
N GLU A 163 -8.11 26.12 -10.78
CA GLU A 163 -9.51 25.90 -11.18
C GLU A 163 -10.30 24.99 -10.23
N ARG A 164 -9.60 24.22 -9.38
CA ARG A 164 -10.16 23.17 -8.52
C ARG A 164 -9.42 23.12 -7.18
N PRO A 165 -10.14 23.04 -6.04
CA PRO A 165 -9.49 22.89 -4.75
C PRO A 165 -8.75 21.56 -4.65
N GLU A 166 -7.60 21.58 -3.96
CA GLU A 166 -6.82 20.39 -3.65
C GLU A 166 -6.88 20.03 -2.16
N VAL A 167 -7.18 18.76 -1.88
CA VAL A 167 -7.25 18.20 -0.52
C VAL A 167 -6.19 17.12 -0.36
N LEU A 168 -5.34 17.26 0.65
CA LEU A 168 -4.35 16.27 1.05
C LEU A 168 -4.78 15.59 2.36
N PHE A 169 -4.99 14.27 2.33
CA PHE A 169 -5.21 13.47 3.53
C PHE A 169 -3.91 12.82 4.01
N VAL A 170 -3.55 13.05 5.27
CA VAL A 170 -2.32 12.53 5.88
C VAL A 170 -2.66 11.66 7.09
N CYS A 171 -2.14 10.43 7.12
CA CYS A 171 -2.15 9.59 8.33
C CYS A 171 -0.76 8.95 8.51
N VAL A 172 -0.52 8.21 9.60
CA VAL A 172 0.82 7.63 9.83
C VAL A 172 1.28 6.75 8.66
N GLN A 173 0.49 5.74 8.29
CA GLN A 173 0.94 4.68 7.39
C GLN A 173 0.48 4.80 5.95
N ASN A 174 -0.38 5.78 5.63
CA ASN A 174 -1.04 5.91 4.32
C ASN A 174 -1.65 4.61 3.77
N ALA A 175 -2.10 3.74 4.66
CA ALA A 175 -2.65 2.42 4.34
C ALA A 175 -4.05 2.17 4.94
N GLY A 176 -4.63 3.23 5.53
CA GLY A 176 -5.87 3.16 6.30
C GLY A 176 -6.72 4.42 6.16
N ARG A 177 -6.83 5.18 7.25
CA ARG A 177 -7.62 6.41 7.37
C ARG A 177 -7.54 7.36 6.16
N SER A 178 -6.34 7.77 5.75
CA SER A 178 -6.19 8.68 4.61
C SER A 178 -6.60 8.07 3.26
N GLN A 179 -6.42 6.76 3.09
CA GLN A 179 -6.87 6.04 1.89
C GLN A 179 -8.40 5.93 1.84
N LEU A 180 -9.04 5.63 2.98
CA LEU A 180 -10.51 5.63 3.10
C LEU A 180 -11.08 7.00 2.72
N ALA A 181 -10.58 8.07 3.35
CA ALA A 181 -11.10 9.41 3.14
C ALA A 181 -10.93 9.88 1.70
N ALA A 182 -9.76 9.63 1.11
CA ALA A 182 -9.50 10.02 -0.27
C ALA A 182 -10.32 9.25 -1.29
N ALA A 183 -10.47 7.93 -1.13
CA ALA A 183 -11.27 7.12 -2.04
C ALA A 183 -12.74 7.59 -2.05
N ILE A 184 -13.31 7.83 -0.86
CA ILE A 184 -14.68 8.36 -0.72
C ILE A 184 -14.78 9.76 -1.34
N LEU A 185 -13.83 10.65 -1.05
CA LEU A 185 -13.86 12.01 -1.61
C LEU A 185 -13.77 12.00 -3.13
N ARG A 186 -12.90 11.16 -3.73
CA ARG A 186 -12.80 11.04 -5.19
C ARG A 186 -14.10 10.55 -5.82
N GLN A 187 -14.73 9.54 -5.22
CA GLN A 187 -16.02 9.03 -5.69
C GLN A 187 -17.09 10.13 -5.70
N LEU A 188 -17.16 10.94 -4.64
CA LEU A 188 -18.18 11.97 -4.50
C LEU A 188 -17.88 13.23 -5.31
N ALA A 189 -16.62 13.65 -5.37
CA ALA A 189 -16.20 14.88 -6.01
C ALA A 189 -16.06 14.74 -7.53
N GLY A 190 -15.69 13.56 -8.03
CA GLY A 190 -15.23 13.38 -9.41
C GLY A 190 -14.08 14.35 -9.71
N ASP A 191 -14.12 14.97 -10.88
CA ASP A 191 -13.08 15.92 -11.29
C ASP A 191 -13.17 17.28 -10.60
N ARG A 192 -14.08 17.52 -9.64
CA ARG A 192 -14.24 18.84 -9.01
C ARG A 192 -13.20 19.15 -7.94
N VAL A 193 -12.54 18.13 -7.39
CA VAL A 193 -11.56 18.26 -6.31
C VAL A 193 -10.36 17.39 -6.65
N VAL A 194 -9.16 17.94 -6.50
CA VAL A 194 -7.93 17.15 -6.61
C VAL A 194 -7.64 16.53 -5.24
N VAL A 195 -7.49 15.21 -5.19
CA VAL A 195 -7.38 14.48 -3.93
C VAL A 195 -6.04 13.75 -3.86
N ARG A 196 -5.23 14.10 -2.86
CA ARG A 196 -3.93 13.50 -2.58
C ARG A 196 -3.95 12.75 -1.25
N THR A 197 -3.04 11.79 -1.09
CA THR A 197 -2.81 11.10 0.17
C THR A 197 -1.33 10.91 0.44
N ALA A 198 -0.97 10.92 1.72
CA ALA A 198 0.39 10.71 2.18
C ALA A 198 0.44 10.08 3.57
N GLY A 199 1.63 9.67 3.99
CA GLY A 199 1.88 9.32 5.38
C GLY A 199 3.31 9.57 5.86
N SER A 200 3.44 9.76 7.17
CA SER A 200 4.71 10.06 7.82
C SER A 200 5.63 8.84 7.96
N ALA A 201 5.05 7.64 8.03
CA ALA A 201 5.75 6.36 8.04
C ALA A 201 4.95 5.32 7.22
N PRO A 202 4.98 5.40 5.87
CA PRO A 202 4.16 4.58 4.99
C PRO A 202 4.33 3.07 5.21
N ALA A 203 3.23 2.32 5.11
CA ALA A 203 3.28 0.85 5.09
C ALA A 203 3.61 0.32 3.68
N GLY A 204 3.75 -0.99 3.54
CA GLY A 204 4.06 -1.59 2.25
C GLY A 204 2.94 -1.56 1.23
N GLU A 205 1.69 -1.70 1.70
CA GLU A 205 0.47 -1.84 0.91
C GLU A 205 -0.74 -1.26 1.63
N VAL A 206 -1.80 -0.93 0.89
CA VAL A 206 -3.10 -0.58 1.50
C VAL A 206 -3.66 -1.81 2.21
N ARG A 207 -4.19 -1.63 3.42
CA ARG A 207 -4.66 -2.76 4.25
C ARG A 207 -5.91 -3.40 3.62
N ALA A 208 -5.96 -4.73 3.59
CA ALA A 208 -7.10 -5.47 3.05
C ALA A 208 -8.44 -5.10 3.72
N ALA A 209 -8.46 -4.87 5.04
CA ALA A 209 -9.67 -4.43 5.74
C ALA A 209 -10.23 -3.09 5.19
N ILE A 210 -9.36 -2.23 4.68
CA ILE A 210 -9.71 -0.91 4.12
C ILE A 210 -10.24 -1.08 2.70
N VAL A 211 -9.58 -1.91 1.90
CA VAL A 211 -10.05 -2.28 0.57
C VAL A 211 -11.45 -2.90 0.66
N ASN A 212 -11.65 -3.87 1.55
CA ASN A 212 -12.95 -4.50 1.77
C ASN A 212 -14.02 -3.50 2.22
N ALA A 213 -13.68 -2.61 3.16
CA ALA A 213 -14.63 -1.60 3.66
C ALA A 213 -15.08 -0.62 2.56
N LEU A 214 -14.21 -0.29 1.60
CA LEU A 214 -14.54 0.52 0.43
C LEU A 214 -15.35 -0.27 -0.61
N ASP A 215 -14.96 -1.51 -0.88
CA ASP A 215 -15.64 -2.41 -1.83
C ASP A 215 -17.10 -2.67 -1.40
N GLU A 216 -17.35 -2.83 -0.10
CA GLU A 216 -18.70 -2.96 0.48
C GLU A 216 -19.66 -1.82 0.08
N ILE A 217 -19.13 -0.61 -0.16
CA ILE A 217 -19.91 0.57 -0.56
C ILE A 217 -19.70 0.93 -2.03
N GLY A 218 -19.06 0.06 -2.81
CA GLY A 218 -18.78 0.26 -4.23
C GLY A 218 -17.82 1.44 -4.49
N VAL A 219 -16.90 1.70 -3.57
CA VAL A 219 -15.85 2.73 -3.75
C VAL A 219 -14.55 2.08 -4.20
N PRO A 220 -14.01 2.41 -5.39
CA PRO A 220 -12.78 1.82 -5.86
C PRO A 220 -11.58 2.44 -5.13
N ILE A 221 -10.65 1.59 -4.67
CA ILE A 221 -9.34 2.05 -4.19
C ILE A 221 -8.45 2.53 -5.35
N GLY A 222 -8.67 2.00 -6.56
CA GLY A 222 -7.89 2.32 -7.76
C GLY A 222 -6.42 1.90 -7.64
N GLY A 223 -5.54 2.60 -8.36
CA GLY A 223 -4.09 2.39 -8.33
C GLY A 223 -3.38 3.01 -7.12
N GLU A 224 -4.09 3.21 -6.00
CA GLU A 224 -3.50 3.82 -4.80
C GLU A 224 -2.51 2.92 -4.09
N PHE A 225 -1.52 3.55 -3.47
CA PHE A 225 -0.50 2.90 -2.67
C PHE A 225 -0.04 3.82 -1.54
N PRO A 226 0.49 3.26 -0.44
CA PRO A 226 1.13 4.05 0.59
C PRO A 226 2.35 4.80 0.05
N LYS A 227 2.38 6.10 0.24
CA LYS A 227 3.46 6.98 -0.21
C LYS A 227 3.83 8.01 0.86
N PRO A 228 5.10 8.43 0.94
CA PRO A 228 5.55 9.34 1.97
C PRO A 228 4.97 10.74 1.78
N LEU A 229 4.84 11.46 2.90
CA LEU A 229 4.55 12.88 2.89
C LEU A 229 5.72 13.65 2.30
N THR A 230 5.41 14.54 1.36
CA THR A 230 6.39 15.39 0.70
C THR A 230 5.99 16.86 0.78
N ASP A 231 6.99 17.71 0.62
CA ASP A 231 6.83 19.14 0.82
C ASP A 231 5.93 19.78 -0.24
N GLU A 232 6.11 19.39 -1.50
CA GLU A 232 5.32 19.84 -2.63
C GLU A 232 3.84 19.46 -2.50
N ALA A 233 3.51 18.30 -1.93
CA ALA A 233 2.12 17.90 -1.71
C ALA A 233 1.42 18.83 -0.70
N VAL A 234 2.11 19.22 0.38
CA VAL A 234 1.55 20.17 1.36
C VAL A 234 1.47 21.57 0.77
N LYS A 235 2.47 21.97 -0.02
CA LYS A 235 2.50 23.26 -0.70
C LYS A 235 1.45 23.38 -1.81
N ALA A 236 1.05 22.30 -2.45
CA ALA A 236 0.02 22.28 -3.49
C ALA A 236 -1.40 22.26 -2.92
N ALA A 237 -1.60 21.63 -1.77
CA ALA A 237 -2.91 21.53 -1.12
C ALA A 237 -3.47 22.89 -0.68
N ASP A 238 -4.78 23.05 -0.83
CA ASP A 238 -5.56 24.13 -0.22
C ASP A 238 -6.06 23.73 1.17
N VAL A 239 -6.42 22.45 1.32
CA VAL A 239 -6.83 21.83 2.58
C VAL A 239 -5.94 20.63 2.90
N VAL A 240 -5.35 20.64 4.09
CA VAL A 240 -4.58 19.51 4.63
C VAL A 240 -5.35 18.91 5.80
N VAL A 241 -5.69 17.63 5.70
CA VAL A 241 -6.43 16.89 6.72
C VAL A 241 -5.50 15.87 7.38
N THR A 242 -5.17 16.08 8.64
CA THR A 242 -4.36 15.16 9.44
C THR A 242 -5.23 14.17 10.20
N MET A 243 -4.77 12.92 10.29
CA MET A 243 -5.49 11.80 10.89
C MET A 243 -4.52 10.99 11.75
N GLY A 244 -4.05 11.59 12.85
CA GLY A 244 -3.17 10.95 13.83
C GLY A 244 -1.70 10.85 13.44
N CYS A 245 -1.21 11.69 12.51
CA CYS A 245 0.22 11.79 12.17
C CYS A 245 1.00 12.81 13.02
N GLY A 246 0.33 13.48 13.98
CA GLY A 246 0.95 14.48 14.85
C GLY A 246 1.52 15.66 14.08
N ASP A 247 2.67 16.13 14.56
CA ASP A 247 3.47 17.25 14.08
C ASP A 247 4.39 16.93 12.89
N ALA A 248 4.21 15.76 12.24
CA ALA A 248 4.96 15.38 11.06
C ALA A 248 4.64 16.22 9.81
N CYS A 249 3.52 16.97 9.81
CA CYS A 249 3.14 17.80 8.67
C CYS A 249 3.68 19.22 8.81
N PRO A 250 4.50 19.74 7.87
CA PRO A 250 4.91 21.13 7.88
C PRO A 250 3.70 22.07 7.70
N ILE A 251 3.79 23.25 8.31
CA ILE A 251 2.74 24.28 8.24
C ILE A 251 3.17 25.39 7.28
N TYR A 252 2.35 25.63 6.26
CA TYR A 252 2.54 26.65 5.25
C TYR A 252 1.40 27.67 5.27
N PRO A 253 1.69 28.97 5.13
CA PRO A 253 0.66 30.00 5.11
C PRO A 253 -0.25 29.88 3.88
N GLY A 254 -1.50 30.32 4.05
CA GLY A 254 -2.52 30.31 2.98
C GLY A 254 -3.14 28.93 2.75
N ARG A 255 -3.08 28.01 3.71
CA ARG A 255 -3.71 26.68 3.68
C ARG A 255 -4.63 26.51 4.87
N ARG A 256 -5.69 25.73 4.69
CA ARG A 256 -6.56 25.31 5.79
C ARG A 256 -6.10 23.97 6.32
N TYR A 257 -5.81 23.91 7.60
CA TYR A 257 -5.44 22.66 8.29
C TYR A 257 -6.63 22.16 9.11
N LEU A 258 -6.95 20.88 8.98
CA LEU A 258 -7.99 20.18 9.72
C LEU A 258 -7.35 18.98 10.42
N ASP A 259 -7.62 18.81 11.70
CA ASP A 259 -7.24 17.59 12.42
C ASP A 259 -8.48 16.75 12.72
N TRP A 260 -8.51 15.53 12.17
CA TRP A 260 -9.59 14.59 12.37
C TRP A 260 -9.15 13.51 13.37
N GLU A 261 -9.60 13.67 14.60
CA GLU A 261 -9.54 12.63 15.62
C GLU A 261 -10.44 11.46 15.21
N LEU A 262 -9.79 10.34 14.88
CA LEU A 262 -10.39 9.13 14.35
C LEU A 262 -9.71 7.91 14.94
N ASP A 263 -10.51 6.91 15.29
CA ASP A 263 -10.02 5.61 15.75
C ASP A 263 -9.10 4.95 14.71
N ASP A 264 -8.10 4.23 15.21
CA ASP A 264 -7.21 3.45 14.35
C ASP A 264 -7.91 2.14 13.91
N PRO A 265 -8.08 1.89 12.59
CA PRO A 265 -8.64 0.65 12.08
C PRO A 265 -7.72 -0.57 12.28
N VAL A 266 -6.45 -0.40 12.69
CA VAL A 266 -5.52 -1.51 12.89
C VAL A 266 -6.02 -2.46 13.98
N GLY A 267 -6.08 -3.76 13.65
CA GLY A 267 -6.49 -4.83 14.57
C GLY A 267 -7.97 -4.81 14.96
N ARG A 268 -8.78 -3.97 14.32
CA ARG A 268 -10.22 -3.87 14.58
C ARG A 268 -11.02 -4.94 13.83
N THR A 269 -12.21 -5.23 14.35
CA THR A 269 -13.19 -6.10 13.69
C THR A 269 -13.81 -5.42 12.46
N PRO A 270 -14.38 -6.17 11.50
CA PRO A 270 -15.05 -5.57 10.34
C PRO A 270 -16.10 -4.51 10.70
N ASP A 271 -16.93 -4.76 11.71
CA ASP A 271 -17.96 -3.79 12.15
C ASP A 271 -17.36 -2.50 12.69
N GLN A 272 -16.25 -2.59 13.43
CA GLN A 272 -15.53 -1.40 13.90
C GLN A 272 -14.88 -0.63 12.75
N VAL A 273 -14.34 -1.33 11.74
CA VAL A 273 -13.80 -0.67 10.53
C VAL A 273 -14.93 0.03 9.75
N ARG A 274 -16.13 -0.56 9.68
CA ARG A 274 -17.32 0.10 9.10
C ARG A 274 -17.69 1.36 9.85
N ALA A 275 -17.71 1.32 11.18
CA ALA A 275 -17.98 2.51 11.99
C ALA A 275 -16.97 3.64 11.71
N ILE A 276 -15.68 3.31 11.58
CA ILE A 276 -14.63 4.28 11.19
C ILE A 276 -14.86 4.82 9.78
N ARG A 277 -15.18 3.94 8.81
CA ARG A 277 -15.50 4.34 7.42
C ARG A 277 -16.68 5.30 7.40
N ASP A 278 -17.74 5.01 8.13
CA ASP A 278 -18.97 5.80 8.12
C ASP A 278 -18.77 7.15 8.83
N ASP A 279 -17.94 7.23 9.88
CA ASP A 279 -17.50 8.51 10.44
C ASP A 279 -16.70 9.33 9.40
N ILE A 280 -15.77 8.69 8.70
CA ILE A 280 -14.98 9.34 7.63
C ILE A 280 -15.89 9.82 6.49
N ASP A 281 -16.85 9.01 6.01
CA ASP A 281 -17.79 9.40 4.95
C ASP A 281 -18.57 10.67 5.33
N ARG A 282 -19.09 10.73 6.55
CA ARG A 282 -19.81 11.91 7.07
C ARG A 282 -18.93 13.16 7.05
N ARG A 283 -17.68 13.06 7.50
CA ARG A 283 -16.73 14.18 7.52
C ARG A 283 -16.31 14.61 6.11
N VAL A 284 -16.10 13.65 5.22
CA VAL A 284 -15.79 13.89 3.80
C VAL A 284 -16.93 14.61 3.10
N ARG A 285 -18.19 14.22 3.34
CA ARG A 285 -19.37 14.91 2.79
C ARG A 285 -19.48 16.36 3.27
N ALA A 286 -19.24 16.59 4.56
CA ALA A 286 -19.22 17.95 5.11
C ALA A 286 -18.13 18.80 4.45
N LEU A 287 -16.90 18.29 4.37
CA LEU A 287 -15.78 18.96 3.71
C LEU A 287 -16.09 19.26 2.23
N LEU A 288 -16.64 18.29 1.49
CA LEU A 288 -17.01 18.47 0.08
C LEU A 288 -18.06 19.58 -0.09
N GLY A 289 -19.06 19.63 0.79
CA GLY A 289 -20.09 20.69 0.78
C GLY A 289 -19.48 22.09 0.95
N GLU A 290 -18.52 22.24 1.85
CA GLU A 290 -17.79 23.51 2.05
C GLU A 290 -16.93 23.90 0.84
N LEU A 291 -16.21 22.93 0.25
CA LEU A 291 -15.34 23.16 -0.91
C LEU A 291 -16.11 23.63 -2.14
N ILE A 292 -17.22 22.98 -2.47
CA ILE A 292 -18.04 23.33 -3.66
C ILE A 292 -18.77 24.66 -3.46
N SER A 293 -19.23 24.93 -2.23
CA SER A 293 -19.88 26.20 -1.91
C SER A 293 -18.91 27.37 -2.08
N THR A 294 -17.68 27.22 -1.61
CA THR A 294 -16.64 28.26 -1.71
C THR A 294 -16.22 28.51 -3.16
N ALA A 295 -16.06 27.44 -3.97
CA ALA A 295 -15.71 27.55 -5.38
C ALA A 295 -16.80 28.25 -6.23
N SER A 296 -18.06 28.17 -5.82
CA SER A 296 -19.18 28.83 -6.50
C SER A 296 -19.19 30.35 -6.27
N PHE A 297 -18.66 30.83 -5.14
CA PHE A 297 -18.60 32.26 -4.81
C PHE A 297 -17.49 33.02 -5.55
N VAL A 298 -16.38 32.35 -5.90
CA VAL A 298 -15.25 32.98 -6.62
C VAL A 298 -15.54 33.19 -8.12
N ARG A 299 -16.58 32.54 -8.66
CA ARG A 299 -16.95 32.59 -10.10
C ARG A 299 -17.97 33.68 -10.48
N LEU A 300 -18.34 34.60 -9.59
CA LEU A 300 -19.22 35.73 -9.97
C LEU A 300 -18.38 36.89 -10.55
N PRO A 301 -18.72 37.37 -11.76
CA PRO A 301 -17.99 38.45 -12.44
C PRO A 301 -18.14 39.81 -11.77
#